data_AF-A0A3P7L9M5-F1
#
_entry.id   AF-A0A3P7L9M5-F1
#
_cell.length_a   1.000
_cell.length_b   1.000
_cell.length_c   1.000
_cell.angle_alpha   90.00
_cell.angle_beta   90.00
_cell.angle_gamma   90.00
#
_symmetry.space_group_name_H-M   'P 1'
#
loop_
_entity.id
_entity.type
_entity.pdbx_description
1 polymer ?
#
loop_
_entity_poly.entity_id
_entity_poly.type
_entity_poly.pdbx_seq_one_letter_code
_entity_poly.pdbx_strand_id
1 'polypeptide(L)'
;MRELLLPRAPAEVLSYADNVTFFCRFHHIDQAAQLLSEFMPDVVNFFIHHRMTILAAKSSVTVFTLDPKEFNRHPAIFVNGASLSLVRKPKLLGVHFDPLFTFVYHVREVAGKVGHCT
;
A
#
# COMPACT_ATOMS: atom_id res chain seq x y z
N MET A 1 16.40 7.16 -3.62
CA MET A 1 15.04 6.97 -4.16
C MET A 1 15.20 6.90 -5.67
N ARG A 2 14.97 5.74 -6.31
CA ARG A 2 15.00 5.65 -7.78
C ARG A 2 13.55 5.77 -8.27
N GLU A 3 13.31 6.62 -9.25
CA GLU A 3 12.03 6.68 -9.94
C GLU A 3 11.85 5.38 -10.73
N LEU A 4 10.78 4.63 -10.46
CA LEU A 4 10.37 3.55 -11.32
C LEU A 4 9.77 4.19 -12.57
N LEU A 5 10.45 4.07 -13.71
CA LEU A 5 9.95 4.56 -15.00
C LEU A 5 8.84 3.63 -15.51
N LEU A 6 7.69 3.67 -14.85
CA LEU A 6 6.48 3.03 -15.35
C LEU A 6 5.85 3.91 -16.42
N PRO A 7 5.36 3.34 -17.53
CA PRO A 7 4.68 4.11 -18.56
C PRO A 7 3.43 4.78 -17.96
N ARG A 8 3.38 6.12 -18.00
CA ARG A 8 2.26 6.99 -17.55
C ARG A 8 1.46 6.39 -16.38
N ALA A 9 2.08 6.26 -15.22
CA ALA A 9 1.39 5.72 -14.05
C ALA A 9 0.30 6.68 -13.58
N PRO A 10 -0.97 6.23 -13.44
CA PRO A 10 -2.03 7.03 -12.83
C PRO A 10 -1.92 7.08 -11.29
N ALA A 11 -0.86 6.45 -10.74
CA ALA A 11 -0.51 6.41 -9.34
C ALA A 11 0.94 6.89 -9.14
N GLU A 12 1.19 7.59 -8.05
CA GLU A 12 2.54 7.90 -7.57
C GLU A 12 3.22 6.61 -7.09
N VAL A 13 4.52 6.47 -7.34
CA VAL A 13 5.26 5.25 -7.02
C VAL A 13 6.43 5.54 -6.10
N LEU A 14 6.47 4.82 -4.99
CA LEU A 14 7.60 4.77 -4.07
C LEU A 14 8.27 3.41 -4.18
N SER A 15 9.59 3.40 -4.31
CA SER A 15 10.36 2.16 -4.26
C SER A 15 11.52 2.27 -3.29
N TYR A 16 11.69 1.22 -2.48
CA TYR A 16 12.82 1.07 -1.57
C TYR A 16 13.21 -0.40 -1.48
N ALA A 17 14.48 -0.71 -1.78
CA ALA A 17 15.00 -2.07 -1.87
C ALA A 17 14.12 -2.97 -2.76
N ASP A 18 13.56 -4.04 -2.20
CA ASP A 18 12.68 -5.01 -2.86
C ASP A 18 11.18 -4.62 -2.79
N ASN A 19 10.84 -3.55 -2.08
CA ASN A 19 9.47 -3.10 -1.93
C ASN A 19 9.12 -1.97 -2.92
N VAL A 20 7.92 -2.04 -3.46
CA VAL A 20 7.29 -0.98 -4.26
C VAL A 20 5.91 -0.67 -3.68
N THR A 21 5.54 0.59 -3.65
CA THR A 21 4.24 1.05 -3.17
C THR A 21 3.65 2.02 -4.17
N PHE A 22 2.37 1.81 -4.50
CA PHE A 22 1.61 2.63 -5.42
C PHE A 22 0.57 3.41 -4.63
N PHE A 23 0.47 4.72 -4.88
CA PHE A 23 -0.45 5.60 -4.20
C PHE A 23 -1.28 6.39 -5.20
N CYS A 24 -2.57 6.53 -4.92
CA CYS A 24 -3.44 7.40 -5.70
C CYS A 24 -4.45 8.08 -4.76
N ARG A 25 -5.01 9.20 -5.20
CA ARG A 25 -5.97 10.00 -4.42
C ARG A 25 -7.25 10.19 -5.20
N PHE A 26 -8.38 9.86 -4.60
CA PHE A 26 -9.72 9.98 -5.18
C PHE A 26 -10.73 10.41 -4.13
N HIS A 27 -11.85 10.99 -4.58
CA HIS A 27 -12.99 11.29 -3.71
C HIS A 27 -13.75 10.04 -3.27
N HIS A 28 -13.69 8.97 -4.06
CA HIS A 28 -14.35 7.70 -3.77
C HIS A 28 -13.38 6.53 -3.89
N ILE A 29 -13.38 5.66 -2.89
CA ILE A 29 -12.50 4.47 -2.86
C ILE A 29 -12.72 3.57 -4.07
N ASP A 30 -13.95 3.44 -4.56
CA ASP A 30 -14.22 2.58 -5.72
C ASP A 30 -13.51 3.07 -6.99
N GLN A 31 -13.40 4.39 -7.17
CA GLN A 31 -12.65 4.97 -8.29
C GLN A 31 -11.15 4.68 -8.17
N ALA A 32 -10.61 4.79 -6.95
CA ALA A 32 -9.22 4.43 -6.66
C ALA A 32 -8.95 2.94 -6.93
N ALA A 33 -9.84 2.08 -6.44
CA ALA A 33 -9.76 0.63 -6.60
C ALA A 33 -9.84 0.23 -8.08
N GLN A 34 -10.77 0.82 -8.84
CA GLN A 34 -10.90 0.58 -10.27
C GLN A 34 -9.62 0.97 -11.01
N LEU A 35 -9.11 2.18 -10.79
CA LEU A 35 -7.90 2.66 -11.46
C LEU A 35 -6.66 1.81 -11.12
N LEU A 36 -6.48 1.43 -9.86
CA LEU A 36 -5.38 0.54 -9.48
C LEU A 36 -5.55 -0.84 -10.10
N SER A 37 -6.76 -1.40 -10.11
CA SER A 37 -7.03 -2.72 -10.71
C SER A 37 -6.80 -2.74 -12.23
N GLU A 38 -7.11 -1.66 -12.93
CA GLU A 38 -6.80 -1.50 -14.37
C GLU A 38 -5.29 -1.35 -14.61
N PHE A 39 -4.56 -0.73 -13.69
CA PHE A 39 -3.12 -0.49 -13.79
C PHE A 39 -2.25 -1.69 -13.37
N MET A 40 -2.72 -2.54 -12.44
CA MET A 40 -1.92 -3.65 -11.89
C MET A 40 -1.39 -4.65 -12.94
N PRO A 41 -2.13 -5.02 -14.01
CA PRO A 41 -1.60 -5.89 -15.06
C PRO A 41 -0.34 -5.34 -15.72
N ASP A 42 -0.28 -4.03 -16.00
CA ASP A 42 0.89 -3.39 -16.61
C ASP A 42 2.09 -3.41 -15.66
N VAL A 43 1.84 -3.16 -14.37
CA VAL A 43 2.87 -3.28 -13.32
C VAL A 43 3.41 -4.71 -13.27
N VAL A 44 2.53 -5.72 -13.22
CA VAL A 44 2.94 -7.13 -13.20
C VAL A 44 3.78 -7.47 -14.43
N ASN A 45 3.34 -7.07 -15.63
CA ASN A 45 4.07 -7.29 -16.87
C ASN A 45 5.45 -6.61 -16.86
N PHE A 46 5.54 -5.38 -16.34
CA PHE A 46 6.82 -4.68 -16.18
C PHE A 46 7.80 -5.47 -15.31
N PHE A 47 7.36 -5.97 -14.15
CA PHE A 47 8.24 -6.77 -13.29
C PHE A 47 8.64 -8.10 -13.94
N ILE A 48 7.70 -8.80 -14.59
CA ILE A 48 7.99 -10.05 -15.33
C ILE A 48 9.03 -9.83 -16.43
N HIS A 49 8.88 -8.76 -17.22
CA HIS A 49 9.83 -8.40 -18.28
C HIS A 49 11.25 -8.18 -17.72
N HIS A 50 11.36 -7.65 -16.51
CA HIS A 50 12.63 -7.43 -15.81
C HIS A 50 13.06 -8.63 -14.94
N ARG A 51 12.50 -9.82 -15.17
CA ARG A 51 12.83 -11.06 -14.44
C ARG A 51 12.59 -10.97 -12.93
N MET A 52 11.59 -10.20 -12.53
CA MET A 52 11.12 -10.07 -11.15
C MET A 52 9.70 -10.61 -11.02
N THR A 53 9.30 -10.99 -9.81
CA THR A 53 7.96 -11.52 -9.54
C THR A 53 7.36 -10.85 -8.32
N ILE A 54 6.14 -10.33 -8.45
CA ILE A 54 5.38 -9.78 -7.34
C ILE A 54 4.72 -10.92 -6.56
N LEU A 55 4.99 -11.00 -5.26
CA LEU A 55 4.40 -12.01 -4.39
C LEU A 55 3.10 -11.49 -3.78
N ALA A 56 1.95 -11.82 -4.39
CA ALA A 56 0.63 -11.36 -3.93
C ALA A 56 0.36 -11.67 -2.44
N ALA A 57 0.83 -12.82 -1.94
CA ALA A 57 0.68 -13.22 -0.53
C ALA A 57 1.44 -12.31 0.46
N LYS A 58 2.43 -11.55 -0.01
CA LYS A 58 3.17 -10.54 0.78
C LYS A 58 2.74 -9.10 0.48
N SER A 59 1.84 -8.93 -0.49
CA SER A 59 1.30 -7.63 -0.87
C SER A 59 0.03 -7.33 -0.09
N SER A 60 -0.22 -6.06 0.16
CA SER A 60 -1.41 -5.59 0.86
C SER A 60 -1.90 -4.28 0.27
N VAL A 61 -3.17 -3.98 0.52
CA VAL A 61 -3.77 -2.67 0.25
C VAL A 61 -4.09 -1.98 1.57
N THR A 62 -3.92 -0.66 1.61
CA THR A 62 -4.31 0.20 2.72
C THR A 62 -5.14 1.35 2.19
N VAL A 63 -6.19 1.70 2.93
CA VAL A 63 -7.01 2.87 2.69
C VAL A 63 -6.69 3.92 3.75
N PHE A 64 -6.39 5.13 3.28
CA PHE A 64 -6.30 6.32 4.12
C PHE A 64 -7.50 7.21 3.80
N THR A 65 -8.33 7.47 4.79
CA THR A 65 -9.58 8.23 4.64
C THR A 65 -9.96 8.82 5.97
N LEU A 66 -10.60 9.99 5.94
CA LEU A 66 -11.18 10.63 7.12
C LEU A 66 -12.64 10.17 7.35
N ASP A 67 -13.27 9.49 6.40
CA ASP A 67 -14.62 8.97 6.54
C ASP A 67 -14.61 7.61 7.28
N PRO A 68 -15.18 7.51 8.51
CA PRO A 68 -15.24 6.26 9.25
C PRO A 68 -15.99 5.14 8.52
N LYS A 69 -16.93 5.47 7.62
CA LYS A 69 -17.68 4.47 6.83
C LYS A 69 -16.77 3.73 5.85
N GLU A 70 -15.68 4.37 5.46
CA GLU A 70 -14.73 3.86 4.49
C GLU A 70 -13.59 3.04 5.12
N PHE A 71 -13.41 3.09 6.45
CA PHE A 71 -12.30 2.42 7.15
C PHE A 71 -12.23 0.90 6.93
N ASN A 72 -13.39 0.29 6.73
CA ASN A 72 -13.53 -1.15 6.56
C ASN A 72 -13.83 -1.55 5.11
N ARG A 73 -13.88 -0.57 4.20
CA ARG A 73 -14.13 -0.83 2.80
C ARG A 73 -12.90 -1.52 2.23
N HIS A 74 -13.11 -2.73 1.72
CA HIS A 74 -12.05 -3.54 1.11
C HIS A 74 -12.02 -3.24 -0.40
N PRO A 75 -11.03 -2.49 -0.91
CA PRO A 75 -10.89 -2.30 -2.35
C PRO A 75 -10.42 -3.62 -2.98
N ALA A 76 -11.23 -4.15 -3.90
CA ALA A 76 -10.92 -5.39 -4.60
C ALA A 76 -9.82 -5.14 -5.65
N ILE A 77 -8.57 -5.28 -5.22
CA ILE A 77 -7.38 -5.19 -6.08
C ILE A 77 -6.75 -6.59 -6.19
N PHE A 78 -6.42 -6.99 -7.42
CA PHE A 78 -5.88 -8.30 -7.72
C PHE A 78 -4.46 -8.22 -8.27
N VAL A 79 -3.61 -9.14 -7.84
CA VAL A 79 -2.25 -9.34 -8.37
C VAL A 79 -2.07 -10.82 -8.64
N ASN A 80 -1.68 -11.18 -9.87
CA ASN A 80 -1.54 -12.57 -10.30
C ASN A 80 -2.79 -13.44 -10.00
N GLY A 81 -3.99 -12.87 -10.15
CA GLY A 81 -5.25 -13.55 -9.87
C GLY A 81 -5.63 -13.67 -8.38
N ALA A 82 -4.79 -13.21 -7.45
CA ALA A 82 -5.08 -13.23 -6.02
C ALA A 82 -5.52 -11.84 -5.53
N SER A 83 -6.56 -11.79 -4.69
CA SER A 83 -7.02 -10.55 -4.04
C SER A 83 -6.05 -10.13 -2.94
N LEU A 84 -5.72 -8.85 -2.89
CA LEU A 84 -4.84 -8.29 -1.87
C LEU A 84 -5.56 -8.16 -0.52
N SER A 85 -4.83 -8.45 0.56
CA SER A 85 -5.36 -8.28 1.92
C SER A 85 -5.44 -6.80 2.32
N LEU A 86 -6.51 -6.40 3.02
CA LEU A 86 -6.64 -5.06 3.58
C LEU A 86 -5.88 -4.97 4.90
N VAL A 87 -4.84 -4.14 4.94
CA VAL A 87 -4.06 -3.84 6.15
C VAL A 87 -4.34 -2.40 6.56
N ARG A 88 -4.97 -2.21 7.71
CA ARG A 88 -5.35 -0.88 8.22
C ARG A 88 -4.21 -0.13 8.89
N LYS A 89 -3.22 -0.86 9.40
CA LYS A 89 -2.08 -0.29 10.11
C LYS A 89 -0.76 -0.74 9.51
N PRO A 90 -0.51 -0.44 8.23
CA PRO A 90 0.69 -0.94 7.56
C PRO A 90 1.94 -0.39 8.23
N LYS A 91 3.00 -1.21 8.25
CA LYS A 91 4.33 -0.78 8.64
C LYS A 91 5.14 -0.51 7.39
N LEU A 92 5.40 0.76 7.09
CA LEU A 92 6.23 1.15 5.95
C LEU A 92 7.50 1.81 6.49
N LEU A 93 8.67 1.27 6.11
CA LEU A 93 9.99 1.76 6.55
C LEU A 93 10.13 1.92 8.08
N GLY A 94 9.51 1.02 8.85
CA GLY A 94 9.56 1.03 10.31
C GLY A 94 8.48 1.86 11.00
N VAL A 95 7.72 2.67 10.25
CA VAL A 95 6.64 3.51 10.79
C VAL A 95 5.30 2.81 10.60
N HIS A 96 4.50 2.74 11.67
CA HIS A 96 3.11 2.30 11.55
C HIS A 96 2.23 3.48 11.19
N PHE A 97 1.55 3.37 10.07
CA PHE A 97 0.51 4.31 9.68
C PHE A 97 -0.84 3.84 10.21
N ASP A 98 -1.79 4.74 10.30
CA ASP A 98 -3.19 4.45 10.57
C ASP A 98 -4.09 5.24 9.61
N PRO A 99 -5.35 4.81 9.38
CA PRO A 99 -6.19 5.40 8.34
C PRO A 99 -6.43 6.90 8.50
N LEU A 100 -6.36 7.39 9.74
CA LEU A 100 -6.57 8.78 10.15
C LEU A 100 -5.26 9.58 10.34
N PHE A 101 -4.10 8.96 10.12
CA PHE A 101 -2.78 9.57 10.38
C PHE A 101 -2.61 10.13 11.80
N THR A 102 -3.19 9.48 12.81
CA THR A 102 -3.06 9.86 14.23
C THR A 102 -1.76 9.38 14.87
N PHE A 103 -1.12 8.37 14.27
CA PHE A 103 0.09 7.67 14.72
C PHE A 103 0.02 7.11 16.15
N VAL A 104 -1.17 7.05 16.77
CA VAL A 104 -1.34 6.62 18.17
C VAL A 104 -0.83 5.21 18.39
N TYR A 105 -1.07 4.30 17.43
CA TYR A 105 -0.56 2.93 17.53
C TYR A 105 0.97 2.89 17.46
N HIS A 106 1.58 3.65 16.55
CA HIS A 106 3.02 3.72 16.41
C HIS A 106 3.68 4.26 17.69
N VAL A 107 3.17 5.37 18.22
CA VAL A 107 3.68 5.98 19.45
C VAL A 107 3.63 4.99 20.62
N ARG A 108 2.52 4.25 20.78
CA ARG A 108 2.39 3.23 21.83
C ARG A 108 3.41 2.09 21.66
N GLU A 109 3.62 1.61 20.44
CA GLU A 109 4.61 0.55 20.16
C GLU A 109 6.03 1.01 20.50
N VAL A 110 6.41 2.23 20.09
CA VAL A 110 7.73 2.79 20.36
C VAL A 110 7.92 3.05 21.86
N ALA A 111 6.94 3.66 22.53
CA ALA A 111 6.99 3.92 23.96
C ALA A 111 7.12 2.63 24.78
N GLY A 112 6.37 1.58 24.42
CA GLY A 112 6.49 0.27 25.08
C GLY A 112 7.88 -0.34 24.92
N LYS A 113 8.49 -0.24 23.74
CA LYS A 113 9.85 -0.73 23.51
C LYS A 113 10.89 0.02 24.33
N VAL A 114 10.79 1.35 24.42
CA VAL A 114 11.72 2.18 25.19
C VAL A 114 11.55 1.95 26.69
N GLY A 115 10.30 1.84 27.19
CA GLY A 115 10.01 1.64 28.61
C GLY A 115 10.42 0.28 29.17
N HIS A 116 10.66 -0.72 28.33
CA HIS A 116 11.24 -2.01 28.73
C HIS A 116 12.77 -2.04 28.72
N CYS A 117 13.42 -0.95 28.31
CA CYS A 117 14.89 -0.82 28.28
C CYS A 117 15.45 0.00 29.46
N THR A 118 14.63 0.32 30.46
CA THR A 118 15.01 0.93 31.75
C THR A 118 14.67 0.00 32.89
#